data_AF-A0A2J5Q0M7-F1
#
_entry.id   AF-A0A2J5Q0M7-F1
#
_cell.length_a   1.000
_cell.length_b   1.000
_cell.length_c   1.000
_cell.angle_alpha   90.00
_cell.angle_beta   90.00
_cell.angle_gamma   90.00
#
_symmetry.space_group_name_H-M   'P 1'
#
loop_
_entity.id
_entity.type
_entity.pdbx_description
1 polymer ?
#
loop_
_entity_poly.entity_id
_entity_poly.type
_entity_poly.pdbx_seq_one_letter_code
_entity_poly.pdbx_strand_id
1 'polypeptide(L)'
;LHGDLGRSFIQRSEVSELVSARIGPSLQLMAAGILCELVLGIALGTLAALKRGGLADRLLMALSFIGVSAPQFIAAMLFLYLFAVVLNWFPMGGYGGFSHLALPALTLGLLGSGWYSRMLRSSMIEVLHQDFIRTARAKGLGRTRVLLRHVLPNAVLPLIPMIGIDIGIFMGGLVVVESVFGWPGIGQLAWQAIQQVDIPVIVGVTTVSAVAIVGGNLIADLVLPWVDPRIDVKK
;
A
#
# COMPACT_ATOMS: atom_id res chain seq x y z
N LEU A 1 -5.99 -22.10 -25.63
CA LEU A 1 -4.72 -21.34 -25.65
C LEU A 1 -3.90 -21.79 -24.45
N HIS A 2 -2.76 -22.45 -24.65
CA HIS A 2 -2.00 -23.11 -23.56
C HIS A 2 -1.21 -22.15 -22.64
N GLY A 3 -1.44 -20.83 -22.72
CA GLY A 3 -0.77 -19.87 -21.83
C GLY A 3 0.76 -19.87 -21.94
N ASP A 4 1.31 -20.24 -23.09
CA ASP A 4 2.76 -20.24 -23.33
C ASP A 4 3.26 -18.79 -23.44
N LEU A 5 3.97 -18.34 -22.41
CA LEU A 5 4.59 -17.02 -22.33
C LEU A 5 5.93 -16.95 -23.07
N GLY A 6 6.35 -18.05 -23.69
CA GLY A 6 7.61 -18.19 -24.38
C GLY A 6 8.79 -18.48 -23.45
N ARG A 7 9.99 -18.35 -24.03
CA ARG A 7 11.26 -18.64 -23.37
C ARG A 7 12.12 -17.39 -23.34
N SER A 8 12.73 -17.12 -22.19
CA SER A 8 13.70 -16.04 -22.03
C SER A 8 14.88 -16.25 -22.97
N PHE A 9 15.27 -15.20 -23.71
CA PHE A 9 16.43 -15.27 -24.59
C PHE A 9 17.75 -15.21 -23.82
N ILE A 10 17.74 -14.59 -22.64
CA ILE A 10 18.94 -14.40 -21.83
C ILE A 10 19.11 -15.57 -20.84
N GLN A 11 18.08 -15.86 -20.05
CA GLN A 11 18.13 -16.87 -18.99
C GLN A 11 17.90 -18.29 -19.52
N ARG A 12 17.42 -18.42 -20.77
CA ARG A 12 17.11 -19.70 -21.43
C ARG A 12 16.14 -20.59 -20.63
N SER A 13 15.37 -20.01 -19.72
CA SER A 13 14.30 -20.66 -18.95
C SER A 13 12.93 -20.24 -19.47
N GLU A 14 11.89 -20.96 -19.05
CA GLU A 14 10.51 -20.62 -19.39
C GLU A 14 10.07 -19.35 -18.63
N VAL A 15 9.36 -18.45 -19.31
CA VAL A 15 8.90 -17.20 -18.70
C VAL A 15 7.89 -17.47 -17.58
N SER A 16 7.06 -18.52 -17.71
CA SER A 16 6.14 -19.00 -16.68
C SER A 16 6.85 -19.37 -15.37
N GLU A 17 7.98 -20.07 -15.44
CA GLU A 17 8.80 -20.45 -14.30
C GLU A 17 9.40 -19.20 -13.62
N LEU A 18 9.94 -18.29 -14.42
CA LEU A 18 10.52 -17.03 -13.92
C LEU A 18 9.48 -16.16 -13.20
N VAL A 19 8.28 -16.03 -13.77
CA VAL A 19 7.22 -15.20 -13.19
C VAL A 19 6.63 -15.85 -11.94
N SER A 20 6.31 -17.15 -11.99
CA SER A 20 5.71 -17.86 -10.85
C SER A 20 6.58 -17.84 -9.59
N ALA A 21 7.91 -17.94 -9.74
CA ALA A 21 8.86 -17.82 -8.64
C ALA A 21 8.89 -16.42 -7.99
N ARG A 22 8.44 -15.39 -8.70
CA ARG A 22 8.53 -13.97 -8.31
C ARG A 22 7.21 -13.37 -7.82
N ILE A 23 6.07 -13.99 -8.15
CA ILE A 23 4.75 -13.59 -7.67
C ILE A 23 4.69 -13.58 -6.13
N GLY A 24 5.15 -14.66 -5.49
CA GLY A 24 5.12 -14.79 -4.03
C GLY A 24 5.82 -13.64 -3.31
N PRO A 25 7.10 -13.36 -3.60
CA PRO A 25 7.81 -12.22 -3.03
C PRO A 25 7.13 -10.86 -3.30
N SER A 26 6.64 -10.60 -4.51
CA SER A 26 5.94 -9.34 -4.81
C SER A 26 4.67 -9.18 -3.98
N LEU A 27 3.86 -10.24 -3.83
CA LEU A 27 2.65 -10.21 -3.00
C LEU A 27 2.97 -9.99 -1.52
N GLN A 28 4.05 -10.60 -1.01
CA GLN A 28 4.51 -10.38 0.37
C GLN A 28 4.87 -8.91 0.61
N LEU A 29 5.63 -8.30 -0.30
CA LEU A 29 6.01 -6.89 -0.21
C LEU A 29 4.80 -5.97 -0.35
N MET A 30 3.90 -6.26 -1.29
CA MET A 30 2.66 -5.52 -1.52
C MET A 30 1.80 -5.51 -0.25
N ALA A 31 1.53 -6.68 0.33
CA ALA A 31 0.72 -6.81 1.54
C ALA A 31 1.36 -6.11 2.75
N ALA A 32 2.68 -6.25 2.92
CA ALA A 32 3.40 -5.56 3.99
C ALA A 32 3.38 -4.03 3.81
N GLY A 33 3.54 -3.55 2.57
CA GLY A 33 3.44 -2.13 2.22
C GLY A 33 2.07 -1.56 2.57
N ILE A 34 0.99 -2.18 2.08
CA ILE A 34 -0.39 -1.77 2.38
C ILE A 34 -0.67 -1.79 3.88
N LEU A 35 -0.19 -2.81 4.60
CA LEU A 35 -0.32 -2.87 6.05
C LEU A 35 0.37 -1.67 6.73
N CYS A 36 1.58 -1.31 6.29
CA CYS A 36 2.27 -0.13 6.78
C CYS A 36 1.52 1.17 6.43
N GLU A 37 0.98 1.30 5.21
CA GLU A 37 0.17 2.45 4.79
C GLU A 37 -1.05 2.64 5.69
N LEU A 38 -1.78 1.55 5.95
CA LEU A 38 -2.97 1.56 6.79
C LEU A 38 -2.62 1.89 8.24
N VAL A 39 -1.61 1.24 8.83
CA VAL A 39 -1.22 1.48 10.23
C VAL A 39 -0.78 2.94 10.43
N LEU A 40 0.11 3.44 9.56
CA LEU A 40 0.61 4.81 9.63
C LEU A 40 -0.50 5.81 9.29
N GLY A 41 -1.25 5.57 8.22
CA GLY A 41 -2.33 6.43 7.76
C GLY A 41 -3.43 6.55 8.81
N ILE A 42 -3.84 5.43 9.41
CA ILE A 42 -4.87 5.43 10.46
C ILE A 42 -4.38 6.15 11.71
N ALA A 43 -3.14 5.90 12.14
CA ALA A 43 -2.56 6.57 13.30
C ALA A 43 -2.46 8.09 13.09
N LEU A 44 -1.86 8.52 11.97
CA LEU A 44 -1.67 9.94 11.66
C LEU A 44 -3.01 10.65 11.42
N GLY A 45 -3.94 10.01 10.71
CA GLY A 45 -5.28 10.54 10.45
C GLY A 45 -6.10 10.71 11.73
N THR A 46 -6.04 9.73 12.64
CA THR A 46 -6.72 9.79 13.94
C THR A 46 -6.15 10.91 14.81
N LEU A 47 -4.82 11.02 14.88
CA LEU A 47 -4.15 12.08 15.64
C LEU A 47 -4.49 13.48 15.08
N ALA A 48 -4.49 13.64 13.76
CA ALA A 48 -4.84 14.89 13.11
C ALA A 48 -6.32 15.27 13.31
N ALA A 49 -7.24 14.30 13.24
CA ALA A 49 -8.66 14.53 13.49
C ALA A 49 -8.93 14.96 14.95
N LEU A 50 -8.25 14.32 15.91
CA LEU A 50 -8.37 14.65 17.33
C LEU A 50 -7.85 16.03 17.70
N LYS A 51 -6.84 16.52 16.97
CA LYS A 51 -6.22 17.84 17.14
C LYS A 51 -6.61 18.83 16.04
N ARG A 52 -7.78 18.62 15.41
CA ARG A 52 -8.27 19.42 14.27
C ARG A 52 -8.11 20.92 14.54
N GLY A 53 -7.53 21.62 13.58
CA GLY A 53 -7.35 23.08 13.62
C GLY A 53 -6.15 23.56 14.43
N GLY A 54 -5.50 22.69 15.20
CA GLY A 54 -4.26 22.98 15.92
C GLY A 54 -3.01 22.85 15.05
N LEU A 55 -1.85 23.21 15.62
CA LEU A 55 -0.55 23.08 14.94
C LEU A 55 -0.22 21.63 14.57
N ALA A 56 -0.55 20.67 15.42
CA ALA A 56 -0.29 19.25 15.17
C ALA A 56 -1.02 18.75 13.91
N ASP A 57 -2.28 19.15 13.72
CA ASP A 57 -3.05 18.84 12.51
C ASP A 57 -2.38 19.40 11.26
N ARG A 58 -2.02 20.70 11.28
CA ARG A 58 -1.36 21.36 10.14
C ARG A 58 -0.01 20.71 9.81
N LEU A 59 0.81 20.37 10.80
CA LEU A 59 2.10 19.72 10.61
C LEU A 59 1.93 18.30 10.05
N LEU A 60 1.01 17.51 10.60
CA LEU A 60 0.75 16.15 10.10
C LEU A 60 0.23 16.16 8.66
N MET A 61 -0.63 17.12 8.30
CA MET A 61 -1.12 17.27 6.93
C MET A 61 -0.04 17.77 5.97
N ALA A 62 0.84 18.68 6.42
CA ALA A 62 1.99 19.12 5.63
C ALA A 62 2.97 17.98 5.38
N LEU A 63 3.32 17.21 6.42
CA LEU A 63 4.18 16.02 6.29
C LEU A 63 3.56 14.96 5.37
N SER A 64 2.25 14.70 5.51
CA SER A 64 1.52 13.79 4.62
C SER A 64 1.58 14.25 3.16
N PHE A 65 1.48 15.56 2.92
CA PHE A 65 1.57 16.13 1.57
C PHE A 65 2.97 16.02 0.97
N ILE A 66 4.01 16.30 1.78
CA ILE A 66 5.41 16.16 1.38
C ILE A 66 5.71 14.70 1.02
N GLY A 67 5.28 13.74 1.86
CA GLY A 67 5.46 12.32 1.62
C GLY A 67 4.82 11.89 0.29
N VAL A 68 3.57 12.29 0.05
CA VAL A 68 2.85 11.95 -1.20
C VAL A 68 3.48 12.60 -2.44
N SER A 69 4.11 13.76 -2.29
CA SER A 69 4.71 14.51 -3.40
C SER A 69 6.16 14.09 -3.70
N ALA A 70 6.81 13.34 -2.79
CA ALA A 70 8.16 12.86 -2.99
C ALA A 70 8.20 11.76 -4.06
N PRO A 71 9.11 11.82 -5.04
CA PRO A 71 9.28 10.73 -5.99
C PRO A 71 9.67 9.44 -5.26
N GLN A 72 8.88 8.38 -5.47
CA GLN A 72 9.03 7.12 -4.73
C GLN A 72 10.44 6.52 -4.82
N PHE A 73 11.09 6.62 -5.99
CA PHE A 73 12.46 6.13 -6.17
C PHE A 73 13.48 6.90 -5.32
N ILE A 74 13.33 8.23 -5.21
CA ILE A 74 14.23 9.07 -4.42
C ILE A 74 14.06 8.73 -2.94
N ALA A 75 12.81 8.63 -2.49
CA ALA A 75 12.51 8.24 -1.11
C ALA A 75 13.09 6.86 -0.77
N ALA A 76 12.93 5.87 -1.66
CA ALA A 76 13.50 4.54 -1.49
C ALA A 76 15.04 4.58 -1.39
N MET A 77 15.71 5.32 -2.28
CA MET A 77 17.17 5.46 -2.24
C MET A 77 17.66 6.17 -0.96
N LEU A 78 16.96 7.23 -0.53
CA LEU A 78 17.29 7.96 0.70
C LEU A 78 17.09 7.09 1.95
N PHE A 79 16.00 6.33 2.00
CA PHE A 79 15.72 5.42 3.12
C PHE A 79 16.71 4.28 3.17
N LEU A 80 17.06 3.70 2.02
CA LEU A 80 18.12 2.69 1.94
C LEU A 80 19.45 3.26 2.44
N TYR A 81 19.86 4.44 1.95
CA TYR A 81 21.11 5.07 2.36
C TYR A 81 21.11 5.38 3.86
N LEU A 82 20.06 6.03 4.38
CA LEU A 82 20.00 6.44 5.78
C LEU A 82 19.94 5.22 6.72
N PHE A 83 19.01 4.29 6.47
CA PHE A 83 18.71 3.23 7.42
C PHE A 83 19.60 1.99 7.26
N ALA A 84 20.06 1.68 6.04
CA ALA A 84 20.94 0.54 5.81
C ALA A 84 22.43 0.91 5.82
N VAL A 85 22.82 2.06 5.25
CA VAL A 85 24.24 2.44 5.13
C VAL A 85 24.72 3.27 6.33
N VAL A 86 24.03 4.36 6.65
CA VAL A 86 24.46 5.27 7.73
C VAL A 86 24.17 4.66 9.10
N LEU A 87 22.93 4.23 9.32
CA LEU A 87 22.48 3.72 10.63
C LEU A 87 22.76 2.23 10.85
N ASN A 88 22.97 1.45 9.78
CA ASN A 88 23.17 -0.01 9.84
C ASN A 88 22.03 -0.75 10.59
N TRP A 89 20.80 -0.22 10.54
CA TRP A 89 19.64 -0.84 11.19
C TRP A 89 19.05 -1.99 10.36
N PHE A 90 19.18 -1.91 9.04
CA PHE A 90 18.60 -2.87 8.10
C PHE A 90 19.65 -3.35 7.09
N PRO A 91 19.48 -4.55 6.51
CA PRO A 91 20.31 -5.02 5.42
C PRO A 91 20.19 -4.10 4.18
N MET A 92 21.27 -3.99 3.41
CA MET A 92 21.31 -3.17 2.19
C MET A 92 20.45 -3.72 1.05
N GLY A 93 19.99 -4.96 1.15
CA GLY A 93 19.05 -5.52 0.20
C GLY A 93 19.03 -7.05 0.23
N GLY A 94 18.24 -7.62 -0.67
CA GLY A 94 18.07 -9.06 -0.84
C GLY A 94 16.73 -9.57 -0.30
N TYR A 95 16.65 -10.89 -0.15
CA TYR A 95 15.44 -11.59 0.28
C TYR A 95 15.71 -12.36 1.57
N GLY A 96 14.75 -12.33 2.49
CA GLY A 96 14.89 -13.02 3.76
C GLY A 96 13.72 -12.75 4.68
N GLY A 97 13.99 -12.80 5.99
CA GLY A 97 12.99 -12.55 7.03
C GLY A 97 12.60 -11.08 7.17
N PHE A 98 11.97 -10.76 8.30
CA PHE A 98 11.40 -9.45 8.60
C PHE A 98 12.34 -8.25 8.37
N SER A 99 13.64 -8.41 8.64
CA SER A 99 14.63 -7.34 8.45
C SER A 99 14.79 -6.90 6.99
N HIS A 100 14.62 -7.80 6.03
CA HIS A 100 14.73 -7.48 4.59
C HIS A 100 13.43 -6.88 4.05
N LEU A 101 12.30 -7.20 4.70
CA LEU A 101 10.97 -6.76 4.29
C LEU A 101 10.57 -5.41 4.90
N ALA A 102 10.97 -5.14 6.14
CA ALA A 102 10.48 -4.01 6.92
C ALA A 102 10.82 -2.65 6.31
N LEU A 103 12.05 -2.44 5.84
CA LEU A 103 12.45 -1.16 5.25
C LEU A 103 11.80 -0.90 3.88
N PRO A 104 11.76 -1.85 2.93
CA PRO A 104 10.97 -1.72 1.71
C PRO A 104 9.48 -1.46 1.98
N ALA A 105 8.87 -2.23 2.90
CA ALA A 105 7.46 -2.08 3.27
C ALA A 105 7.18 -0.73 3.92
N LEU A 106 8.07 -0.23 4.78
CA LEU A 106 7.95 1.09 5.40
C LEU A 106 8.13 2.20 4.38
N THR A 107 8.96 2.01 3.36
CA THR A 107 9.13 2.98 2.26
C THR A 107 7.83 3.14 1.48
N LEU A 108 7.20 2.04 1.07
CA LEU A 108 5.87 2.04 0.43
C LEU A 108 4.83 2.65 1.39
N GLY A 109 4.79 2.10 2.60
CA GLY A 109 3.95 2.49 3.72
C GLY A 109 3.88 3.98 3.98
N LEU A 110 5.05 4.61 4.12
CA LEU A 110 5.14 5.99 4.53
C LEU A 110 4.64 6.94 3.43
N LEU A 111 4.93 6.65 2.16
CA LEU A 111 4.49 7.47 1.04
C LEU A 111 2.98 7.38 0.83
N GLY A 112 2.40 6.17 0.85
CA GLY A 112 0.95 6.01 0.70
C GLY A 112 0.15 6.42 1.92
N SER A 113 0.72 6.35 3.13
CA SER A 113 0.05 6.76 4.38
C SER A 113 -0.50 8.19 4.35
N GLY A 114 0.07 9.08 3.53
CA GLY A 114 -0.39 10.45 3.38
C GLY A 114 -1.75 10.60 2.68
N TRP A 115 -2.14 9.67 1.83
CA TRP A 115 -3.51 9.62 1.27
C TRP A 115 -4.50 9.10 2.32
N TYR A 116 -4.14 8.01 2.99
CA TYR A 116 -4.94 7.39 4.05
C TYR A 116 -5.18 8.32 5.24
N SER A 117 -4.14 9.02 5.71
CA SER A 117 -4.24 9.94 6.83
C SER A 117 -5.20 11.10 6.55
N ARG A 118 -5.17 11.64 5.33
CA ARG A 118 -6.07 12.71 4.88
C ARG A 118 -7.51 12.24 4.79
N MET A 119 -7.74 11.09 4.15
CA MET A 119 -9.08 10.52 4.01
C MET A 119 -9.68 10.22 5.39
N LEU A 120 -8.97 9.46 6.22
CA LEU A 120 -9.46 9.10 7.56
C LEU A 120 -9.72 10.34 8.41
N ARG A 121 -8.83 11.35 8.35
CA ARG A 121 -9.03 12.60 9.07
C ARG A 121 -10.35 13.27 8.66
N SER A 122 -10.63 13.38 7.36
CA SER A 122 -11.88 13.96 6.87
C SER A 122 -13.10 13.19 7.36
N SER A 123 -13.08 11.87 7.18
CA SER A 123 -14.19 10.99 7.58
C SER A 123 -14.41 11.00 9.09
N MET A 124 -13.35 11.02 9.90
CA MET A 124 -13.48 11.13 11.36
C MET A 124 -14.12 12.44 11.78
N ILE A 125 -13.73 13.55 11.14
CA ILE A 125 -14.33 14.85 11.40
C ILE A 125 -15.82 14.82 11.07
N GLU A 126 -16.22 14.28 9.93
CA GLU A 126 -17.63 14.17 9.54
C GLU A 126 -18.43 13.28 10.53
N VAL A 127 -17.91 12.09 10.86
CA VAL A 127 -18.57 11.16 11.78
C VAL A 127 -18.73 11.77 13.17
N LEU A 128 -17.74 12.54 13.67
CA LEU A 128 -17.82 13.22 14.97
C LEU A 128 -18.99 14.22 15.08
N HIS A 129 -19.51 14.72 13.96
CA HIS A 129 -20.63 15.68 13.93
C HIS A 129 -21.99 15.00 13.77
N GLN A 130 -22.06 13.67 13.68
CA GLN A 130 -23.34 12.96 13.52
C GLN A 130 -24.13 12.83 14.83
N ASP A 131 -25.46 12.79 14.72
CA ASP A 131 -26.38 12.80 15.87
C ASP A 131 -26.22 11.58 16.78
N PHE A 132 -25.91 10.40 16.24
CA PHE A 132 -25.70 9.20 17.05
C PHE A 132 -24.49 9.34 18.00
N ILE A 133 -23.49 10.16 17.64
CA ILE A 133 -22.36 10.47 18.52
C ILE A 133 -22.78 11.38 19.67
N ARG A 134 -23.68 12.34 19.43
CA ARG A 134 -24.27 13.18 20.48
C ARG A 134 -25.07 12.33 21.47
N THR A 135 -25.89 11.41 20.95
CA THR A 135 -26.64 10.45 21.77
C THR A 135 -25.71 9.54 22.59
N ALA A 136 -24.63 9.03 22.00
CA ALA A 136 -23.65 8.22 22.73
C ALA A 136 -23.00 9.00 23.89
N ARG A 137 -22.65 10.28 23.69
CA ARG A 137 -22.13 11.13 24.77
C ARG A 137 -23.18 11.44 25.83
N ALA A 138 -24.43 11.69 25.44
CA ALA A 138 -25.54 11.92 26.36
C ALA A 138 -25.84 10.69 27.25
N LYS A 139 -25.60 9.48 26.73
CA LYS A 139 -25.64 8.22 27.50
C LYS A 139 -24.43 8.02 28.45
N GLY A 140 -23.52 8.99 28.55
CA GLY A 140 -22.38 8.94 29.46
C GLY A 140 -21.18 8.14 28.94
N LEU A 141 -21.11 7.80 27.65
CA LEU A 141 -19.94 7.11 27.11
C LEU A 141 -18.71 8.03 27.13
N GLY A 142 -17.61 7.54 27.69
CA GLY A 142 -16.33 8.26 27.72
C GLY A 142 -15.73 8.49 26.33
N ARG A 143 -14.91 9.54 26.20
CA ARG A 143 -14.33 10.00 24.91
C ARG A 143 -13.62 8.89 24.12
N THR A 144 -12.82 8.07 24.80
CA THR A 144 -12.10 6.95 24.17
C THR A 144 -13.04 5.85 23.67
N ARG A 145 -14.09 5.55 24.43
CA ARG A 145 -15.09 4.54 24.05
C ARG A 145 -15.91 5.02 22.85
N VAL A 146 -16.30 6.29 22.82
CA VAL A 146 -16.96 6.90 21.67
C VAL A 146 -16.06 6.84 20.43
N LEU A 147 -14.78 7.18 20.59
CA LEU A 147 -13.83 7.17 19.47
C LEU A 147 -13.61 5.77 18.89
N LEU A 148 -13.24 4.80 19.72
CA LEU A 148 -12.89 3.46 19.26
C LEU A 148 -14.08 2.62 18.81
N ARG A 149 -15.26 2.80 19.44
CA ARG A 149 -16.43 1.95 19.18
C ARG A 149 -17.42 2.57 18.19
N HIS A 150 -17.44 3.89 18.04
CA HIS A 150 -18.44 4.58 17.23
C HIS A 150 -17.82 5.42 16.12
N VAL A 151 -16.75 6.16 16.38
CA VAL A 151 -16.17 7.06 15.35
C VAL A 151 -15.31 6.27 14.37
N LEU A 152 -14.28 5.58 14.87
CA LEU A 152 -13.27 4.94 14.03
C LEU A 152 -13.88 3.88 13.08
N PRO A 153 -14.77 2.96 13.52
CA PRO A 153 -15.36 1.96 12.64
C PRO A 153 -16.21 2.56 11.50
N ASN A 154 -16.81 3.73 11.70
CA ASN A 154 -17.57 4.42 10.65
C ASN A 154 -16.67 5.30 9.77
N ALA A 155 -15.55 5.79 10.30
CA ALA A 155 -14.63 6.65 9.58
C ALA A 155 -13.67 5.88 8.66
N VAL A 156 -13.43 4.59 8.91
CA VAL A 156 -12.56 3.75 8.06
C VAL A 156 -13.25 3.22 6.80
N LEU A 157 -14.58 3.36 6.68
CA LEU A 157 -15.32 2.82 5.53
C LEU A 157 -14.77 3.28 4.17
N PRO A 158 -14.41 4.58 3.97
CA PRO A 158 -13.86 5.05 2.70
C PRO A 158 -12.44 4.55 2.41
N LEU A 159 -11.75 3.95 3.38
CA LEU A 159 -10.39 3.41 3.19
C LEU A 159 -10.44 2.04 2.50
N ILE A 160 -11.55 1.30 2.58
CA ILE A 160 -11.64 -0.05 2.00
C ILE A 160 -11.52 -0.03 0.47
N PRO A 161 -12.25 0.82 -0.27
CA PRO A 161 -12.04 0.94 -1.72
C PRO A 161 -10.63 1.40 -2.09
N MET A 162 -9.99 2.23 -1.24
CA MET A 162 -8.63 2.71 -1.49
C MET A 162 -7.61 1.57 -1.48
N ILE A 163 -7.78 0.57 -0.60
CA ILE A 163 -6.92 -0.62 -0.58
C ILE A 163 -6.97 -1.34 -1.94
N GLY A 164 -8.15 -1.39 -2.58
CA GLY A 164 -8.30 -1.93 -3.92
C GLY A 164 -7.49 -1.18 -4.97
N ILE A 165 -7.53 0.15 -4.91
CA ILE A 165 -6.75 1.03 -5.80
C ILE A 165 -5.24 0.82 -5.60
N ASP A 166 -4.79 0.61 -4.37
CA ASP A 166 -3.36 0.42 -4.09
C ASP A 166 -2.79 -0.83 -4.74
N ILE A 167 -3.58 -1.90 -4.87
CA ILE A 167 -3.15 -3.11 -5.59
C ILE A 167 -2.76 -2.75 -7.03
N GLY A 168 -3.56 -1.91 -7.70
CA GLY A 168 -3.25 -1.42 -9.05
C GLY A 168 -2.02 -0.51 -9.09
N ILE A 169 -1.90 0.43 -8.15
CA ILE A 169 -0.78 1.37 -8.07
C ILE A 169 0.54 0.62 -7.78
N PHE A 170 0.52 -0.33 -6.86
CA PHE A 170 1.70 -1.07 -6.42
C PHE A 170 2.27 -1.94 -7.53
N MET A 171 1.45 -2.47 -8.45
CA MET A 171 1.98 -3.20 -9.61
C MET A 171 2.92 -2.34 -10.47
N GLY A 172 2.71 -1.02 -10.53
CA GLY A 172 3.66 -0.09 -11.16
C GLY A 172 4.80 0.35 -10.24
N GLY A 173 4.49 0.69 -8.98
CA GLY A 173 5.47 1.23 -8.02
C GLY A 173 6.46 0.20 -7.45
N LEU A 174 6.06 -1.07 -7.34
CA LEU A 174 6.89 -2.15 -6.82
C LEU A 174 8.16 -2.36 -7.65
N VAL A 175 8.12 -2.13 -8.97
CA VAL A 175 9.29 -2.23 -9.85
C VAL A 175 10.49 -1.48 -9.31
N VAL A 176 10.26 -0.24 -8.86
CA VAL A 176 11.31 0.63 -8.36
C VAL A 176 11.80 0.16 -6.99
N VAL A 177 10.88 -0.11 -6.07
CA VAL A 177 11.24 -0.49 -4.69
C VAL A 177 11.94 -1.84 -4.68
N GLU A 178 11.45 -2.81 -5.43
CA GLU A 178 12.09 -4.12 -5.56
C GLU A 178 13.49 -4.01 -6.17
N SER A 179 13.68 -3.13 -7.16
CA SER A 179 14.98 -2.91 -7.77
C SER A 179 15.97 -2.23 -6.81
N VAL A 180 15.53 -1.20 -6.08
CA VAL A 180 16.39 -0.45 -5.15
C VAL A 180 16.82 -1.32 -3.96
N PHE A 181 15.90 -2.08 -3.39
CA PHE A 181 16.18 -2.94 -2.22
C PHE A 181 16.63 -4.36 -2.60
N GLY A 182 16.78 -4.67 -3.88
CA GLY A 182 17.18 -6.02 -4.33
C GLY A 182 16.19 -7.12 -3.96
N TRP A 183 14.90 -6.78 -3.85
CA TRP A 183 13.84 -7.73 -3.54
C TRP A 183 13.50 -8.56 -4.80
N PRO A 184 13.48 -9.89 -4.74
CA PRO A 184 13.31 -10.76 -5.90
C PRO A 184 11.84 -10.89 -6.29
N GLY A 185 11.23 -9.77 -6.68
CA GLY A 185 9.87 -9.75 -7.19
C GLY A 185 9.78 -9.65 -8.70
N ILE A 186 8.54 -9.59 -9.19
CA ILE A 186 8.19 -9.46 -10.61
C ILE A 186 8.67 -8.12 -11.16
N GLY A 187 8.61 -7.06 -10.35
CA GLY A 187 9.06 -5.74 -10.75
C GLY A 187 10.56 -5.68 -10.97
N GLN A 188 11.36 -6.32 -10.10
CA GLN A 188 12.78 -6.48 -10.34
C GLN A 188 13.07 -7.31 -11.61
N LEU A 189 12.29 -8.38 -11.85
CA LEU A 189 12.40 -9.19 -13.07
C LEU A 189 12.11 -8.35 -14.33
N ALA A 190 11.06 -7.51 -14.29
CA ALA A 190 10.74 -6.57 -15.37
C ALA A 190 11.90 -5.61 -15.64
N TRP A 191 12.45 -5.00 -14.59
CA TRP A 191 13.57 -4.08 -14.69
C TRP A 191 14.79 -4.73 -15.36
N GLN A 192 15.15 -5.94 -14.94
CA GLN A 192 16.26 -6.70 -15.51
C GLN A 192 16.01 -7.05 -16.99
N ALA A 193 14.79 -7.49 -17.32
CA ALA A 193 14.41 -7.83 -18.68
C ALA A 193 14.45 -6.61 -19.61
N ILE A 194 14.02 -5.43 -19.13
CA ILE A 194 14.11 -4.16 -19.87
C ILE A 194 15.57 -3.81 -20.16
N GLN A 195 16.45 -3.90 -19.15
CA GLN A 195 17.86 -3.57 -19.31
C GLN A 195 18.61 -4.51 -20.27
N GLN A 196 18.17 -5.77 -20.34
CA GLN A 196 18.77 -6.79 -21.21
C GLN A 196 18.01 -7.00 -22.53
N VAL A 197 16.94 -6.23 -22.76
CA VAL A 197 16.07 -6.32 -23.94
C VAL A 197 15.52 -7.76 -24.14
N ASP A 198 15.18 -8.44 -23.05
CA ASP A 198 14.59 -9.78 -23.08
C ASP A 198 13.08 -9.69 -23.33
N ILE A 199 12.71 -9.49 -24.60
CA ILE A 199 11.34 -9.19 -25.03
C ILE A 199 10.30 -10.22 -24.53
N PRO A 200 10.53 -11.55 -24.61
CA PRO A 200 9.59 -12.55 -24.08
C PRO A 200 9.27 -12.34 -22.59
N VAL A 201 10.28 -12.02 -21.77
CA VAL A 201 10.09 -11.77 -20.34
C VAL A 201 9.34 -10.47 -20.11
N ILE A 202 9.65 -9.39 -20.85
CA ILE A 202 8.95 -8.11 -20.74
C ILE A 202 7.45 -8.29 -21.05
N VAL A 203 7.13 -8.99 -22.14
CA VAL A 203 5.74 -9.26 -22.53
C VAL A 203 5.06 -10.13 -21.49
N GLY A 204 5.68 -11.24 -21.08
CA GLY A 204 5.09 -12.15 -20.09
C GLY A 204 4.84 -11.49 -18.74
N VAL A 205 5.79 -10.71 -18.22
CA VAL A 205 5.62 -9.94 -16.98
C VAL A 205 4.50 -8.91 -17.14
N THR A 206 4.47 -8.16 -18.24
CA THR A 206 3.43 -7.15 -18.48
C THR A 206 2.04 -7.79 -18.56
N THR A 207 1.89 -8.92 -19.25
CA THR A 207 0.61 -9.64 -19.36
C THR A 207 0.16 -10.18 -18.00
N VAL A 208 1.06 -10.81 -17.23
CA VAL A 208 0.72 -11.31 -15.89
C VAL A 208 0.35 -10.17 -14.95
N SER A 209 1.10 -9.07 -14.96
CA SER A 209 0.76 -7.88 -14.18
C SER A 209 -0.60 -7.30 -14.57
N ALA A 210 -0.93 -7.22 -15.88
CA ALA A 210 -2.24 -6.74 -16.33
C ALA A 210 -3.39 -7.62 -15.82
N VAL A 211 -3.25 -8.94 -15.91
CA VAL A 211 -4.23 -9.90 -15.38
C VAL A 211 -4.34 -9.78 -13.86
N ALA A 212 -3.22 -9.64 -13.16
CA ALA A 212 -3.19 -9.47 -11.70
C ALA A 212 -3.85 -8.17 -11.26
N ILE A 213 -3.66 -7.06 -11.98
CA ILE A 213 -4.31 -5.77 -11.70
C ILE A 213 -5.83 -5.90 -11.85
N VAL A 214 -6.30 -6.48 -12.97
CA VAL A 214 -7.73 -6.67 -13.22
C VAL A 214 -8.34 -7.61 -12.18
N GLY A 215 -7.66 -8.71 -11.86
CA GLY A 215 -8.09 -9.65 -10.83
C GLY A 215 -8.12 -9.02 -9.43
N GLY A 216 -7.10 -8.22 -9.09
CA GLY A 216 -7.02 -7.50 -7.83
C GLY A 216 -8.13 -6.47 -7.65
N ASN A 217 -8.38 -5.66 -8.68
CA ASN A 217 -9.50 -4.71 -8.69
C ASN A 217 -10.85 -5.41 -8.56
N LEU A 218 -11.05 -6.50 -9.31
CA LEU A 218 -12.27 -7.31 -9.22
C LEU A 218 -12.47 -7.88 -7.80
N ILE A 219 -11.41 -8.39 -7.17
CA ILE A 219 -11.47 -8.87 -5.78
C ILE A 219 -11.87 -7.72 -4.84
N ALA A 220 -11.27 -6.54 -5.00
CA ALA A 220 -11.60 -5.39 -4.16
C ALA A 220 -13.07 -4.96 -4.33
N ASP A 221 -13.57 -4.91 -5.56
CA ASP A 221 -14.96 -4.60 -5.87
C ASP A 221 -15.94 -5.64 -5.32
N LEU A 222 -15.57 -6.92 -5.32
CA LEU A 222 -16.38 -8.00 -4.74
C LEU A 222 -16.39 -8.01 -3.20
N VAL A 223 -15.29 -7.60 -2.58
CA VAL A 223 -15.18 -7.48 -1.12
C VAL A 223 -15.99 -6.29 -0.60
N LEU A 224 -16.10 -5.22 -1.40
CA LEU A 224 -16.72 -3.97 -0.98
C LEU A 224 -18.18 -4.14 -0.45
N PRO A 225 -19.11 -4.86 -1.13
CA PRO A 225 -20.44 -5.14 -0.61
C PRO A 225 -20.49 -5.97 0.68
N TRP A 226 -19.47 -6.80 0.94
CA TRP A 226 -19.42 -7.61 2.16
C TRP A 226 -18.98 -6.81 3.37
N VAL A 227 -18.16 -5.77 3.16
CA VAL A 227 -17.65 -4.94 4.26
C VAL A 227 -18.56 -3.76 4.55
N ASP A 228 -19.22 -3.19 3.53
CA ASP A 228 -20.23 -2.14 3.73
C ASP A 228 -21.66 -2.66 3.48
N PRO A 229 -22.41 -3.04 4.54
CA PRO A 229 -23.79 -3.51 4.42
C PRO A 229 -24.79 -2.43 3.97
N ARG A 230 -24.33 -1.18 3.77
CA ARG A 230 -25.16 -0.09 3.21
C ARG A 230 -25.17 -0.10 1.68
N ILE A 231 -24.25 -0.85 1.05
CA ILE A 231 -24.20 -1.05 -0.39
C ILE A 231 -25.19 -2.18 -0.72
N ASP A 232 -26.45 -1.81 -0.87
CA ASP A 232 -27.51 -2.76 -1.20
C ASP A 232 -27.38 -3.17 -2.68
N VAL A 233 -26.81 -4.36 -2.92
CA VAL A 233 -26.62 -4.94 -4.26
C VAL A 233 -27.95 -5.46 -4.85
N LYS A 234 -29.04 -5.46 -4.05
CA LYS A 234 -30.38 -5.78 -4.51
C LYS A 234 -31.16 -4.51 -4.85
N LYS A 235 -31.04 -4.06 -6.09
CA LYS A 235 -32.08 -3.25 -6.76
C LYS A 235 -32.50 -3.95 -8.04
#